data_AF-A0A2V7JEI1-F1
#
_entry.id   AF-A0A2V7JEI1-F1
#
_cell.length_a   1.000
_cell.length_b   1.000
_cell.length_c   1.000
_cell.angle_alpha   90.00
_cell.angle_beta   90.00
_cell.angle_gamma   90.00
#
_symmetry.space_group_name_H-M   'P 1'
#
loop_
_entity.id
_entity.type
_entity.pdbx_description
1 polymer ?
#
loop_
_entity_poly.entity_id
_entity_poly.type
_entity_poly.pdbx_seq_one_letter_code
_entity_poly.pdbx_strand_id
1 'polypeptide(L)'
;MTVIKITQDEPVNGLGDGDTSPDGFGVGTSQAQLRAERSGTGNGRVYAITLKADDGKGATCNATVNVGVPHDQGKGSVPIDDGQNYDSTQR
;
A
#
# COMPACT_ATOMS: atom_id res chain seq x y z
N MET A 1 -18.03 -4.30 0.57
CA MET A 1 -16.60 -4.51 0.86
C MET A 1 -15.98 -3.15 1.13
N THR A 2 -15.16 -3.06 2.18
CA THR A 2 -14.65 -1.79 2.69
C THR A 2 -13.15 -1.92 2.94
N VAL A 3 -12.36 -0.93 2.51
CA VAL A 3 -10.93 -0.83 2.86
C VAL A 3 -10.83 -0.50 4.34
N ILE A 4 -10.11 -1.32 5.09
CA ILE A 4 -9.95 -1.16 6.53
C ILE A 4 -8.51 -0.88 6.97
N LYS A 5 -7.52 -1.16 6.12
CA LYS A 5 -6.11 -0.88 6.38
C LYS A 5 -5.32 -0.79 5.07
N ILE A 6 -4.37 0.13 5.01
CA ILE A 6 -3.38 0.23 3.94
C ILE A 6 -2.00 0.36 4.60
N THR A 7 -1.10 -0.54 4.28
CA THR A 7 0.31 -0.48 4.73
C THR A 7 1.26 -0.55 3.57
N GLN A 8 2.52 -0.22 3.84
CA GLN A 8 3.63 -0.36 2.91
C GLN A 8 4.91 -0.85 3.62
N ASP A 9 5.83 -1.36 2.82
CA ASP A 9 7.11 -1.94 3.25
C ASP A 9 8.27 -0.94 3.30
N GLU A 10 8.24 0.09 2.47
CA GLU A 10 9.19 1.20 2.51
C GLU A 10 8.69 2.33 3.44
N PRO A 11 9.59 3.08 4.11
CA PRO A 11 9.20 4.26 4.87
C PRO A 11 8.32 5.23 4.06
N VAL A 12 7.29 5.79 4.69
CA VAL A 12 6.45 6.87 4.13
C VAL A 12 7.29 8.09 3.76
N ASN A 13 8.41 8.29 4.45
CA ASN A 13 9.37 9.34 4.17
C ASN A 13 10.79 8.74 4.02
N GLY A 14 11.40 8.91 2.85
CA GLY A 14 12.73 8.40 2.50
C GLY A 14 13.65 9.49 1.97
N LEU A 15 14.96 9.20 1.90
CA LEU A 15 16.03 10.14 1.51
C LEU A 15 16.09 10.47 0.00
N GLY A 16 15.03 10.22 -0.77
CA GLY A 16 14.99 10.42 -2.23
C GLY A 16 13.71 11.11 -2.66
N ASP A 17 13.88 12.27 -3.30
CA ASP A 17 12.89 13.25 -3.75
C ASP A 17 11.45 12.76 -3.96
N GLY A 18 10.53 13.29 -3.15
CA GLY A 18 9.09 13.06 -3.24
C GLY A 18 8.44 12.97 -1.87
N ASP A 19 8.56 14.02 -1.04
CA ASP A 19 8.01 14.11 0.32
C ASP A 19 6.47 14.26 0.33
N THR A 20 5.77 13.45 -0.45
CA THR A 20 4.31 13.52 -0.50
C THR A 20 3.75 12.43 0.38
N SER A 21 3.32 12.80 1.59
CA SER A 21 2.51 11.95 2.47
C SER A 21 1.09 12.49 2.66
N PRO A 22 0.08 11.65 2.94
CA PRO A 22 0.13 10.18 3.04
C PRO A 22 0.16 9.48 1.67
N ASP A 23 0.61 8.23 1.65
CA ASP A 23 0.81 7.42 0.44
C ASP A 23 -0.43 6.60 0.03
N GLY A 24 -1.38 6.43 0.94
CA GLY A 24 -2.60 5.64 0.77
C GLY A 24 -3.84 6.40 1.24
N PHE A 25 -4.93 6.26 0.48
CA PHE A 25 -6.22 6.88 0.75
C PHE A 25 -7.37 5.87 0.57
N GLY A 26 -8.52 6.18 1.18
CA GLY A 26 -9.77 5.44 0.93
C GLY A 26 -10.16 4.42 2.00
N VAL A 27 -9.47 4.39 3.15
CA VAL A 27 -9.92 3.65 4.34
C VAL A 27 -11.33 4.11 4.73
N GLY A 28 -12.21 3.14 5.01
CA GLY A 28 -13.64 3.37 5.24
C GLY A 28 -14.50 3.40 3.98
N THR A 29 -13.90 3.31 2.78
CA THR A 29 -14.62 3.33 1.50
C THR A 29 -14.47 2.00 0.74
N SER A 30 -15.10 1.89 -0.43
CA SER A 30 -14.95 0.72 -1.32
C SER A 30 -13.76 0.82 -2.28
N GLN A 31 -12.98 1.92 -2.24
CA GLN A 31 -11.87 2.16 -3.16
C GLN A 31 -10.61 2.53 -2.38
N ALA A 32 -9.46 2.00 -2.79
CA ALA A 32 -8.15 2.42 -2.31
C ALA A 32 -7.44 3.22 -3.40
N GLN A 33 -6.74 4.28 -3.03
CA GLN A 33 -5.87 5.05 -3.91
C GLN A 33 -4.47 5.03 -3.33
N LEU A 34 -3.48 4.73 -4.15
CA LEU A 34 -2.08 4.61 -3.74
C LEU A 34 -1.22 5.55 -4.58
N ARG A 35 -0.19 6.13 -3.96
CA ARG A 35 0.84 6.87 -4.70
C ARG A 35 1.81 5.91 -5.35
N ALA A 36 2.19 6.23 -6.59
CA ALA A 36 3.28 5.56 -7.29
C ALA A 36 4.67 6.12 -6.92
N GLU A 37 4.77 6.86 -5.81
CA GLU A 37 6.05 7.32 -5.26
C GLU A 37 6.79 6.14 -4.61
N ARG A 38 8.11 6.19 -4.66
CA ARG A 38 9.03 5.12 -4.26
C ARG A 38 10.39 5.72 -3.97
N SER A 39 11.15 5.11 -3.08
CA SER A 39 12.53 5.53 -2.83
C SER A 39 13.41 5.27 -4.04
N GLY A 40 14.20 6.27 -4.46
CA GLY A 40 15.22 6.09 -5.51
C GLY A 40 16.40 5.19 -5.11
N THR A 41 16.46 4.74 -3.85
CA THR A 41 17.47 3.79 -3.36
C THR A 41 16.85 2.46 -2.91
N GLY A 42 15.53 2.30 -3.07
CA GLY A 42 14.81 1.11 -2.66
C GLY A 42 14.80 0.01 -3.73
N ASN A 43 14.15 -1.11 -3.42
CA ASN A 43 13.91 -2.22 -4.34
C ASN A 43 12.50 -2.16 -4.98
N GLY A 44 11.76 -1.08 -4.73
CA GLY A 44 10.40 -0.88 -5.20
C GLY A 44 9.41 -1.20 -4.10
N ARG A 45 8.33 -0.43 -4.03
CA ARG A 45 7.40 -0.42 -2.90
C ARG A 45 6.32 -1.48 -3.06
N VAL A 46 5.96 -2.16 -1.98
CA VAL A 46 4.80 -3.05 -1.91
C VAL A 46 3.80 -2.51 -0.88
N TYR A 47 2.60 -2.19 -1.35
CA TYR A 47 1.46 -1.88 -0.50
C TYR A 47 0.66 -3.15 -0.19
N ALA A 48 0.17 -3.29 1.04
CA ALA A 48 -0.85 -4.27 1.40
C ALA A 48 -2.16 -3.56 1.80
N ILE A 49 -3.23 -3.89 1.07
CA ILE A 49 -4.57 -3.34 1.29
C ILE A 49 -5.43 -4.42 1.93
N THR A 50 -5.86 -4.21 3.18
CA THR A 50 -6.82 -5.10 3.84
C THR A 50 -8.25 -4.61 3.63
N LEU A 51 -9.08 -5.50 3.13
CA LEU A 51 -10.49 -5.31 2.81
C LEU A 51 -11.34 -6.16 3.76
N LYS A 52 -12.47 -5.61 4.21
CA LYS A 52 -13.51 -6.33 4.95
C LYS A 52 -14.73 -6.53 4.06
N ALA A 53 -15.16 -7.77 3.92
CA ALA A 53 -16.47 -8.11 3.35
C ALA A 53 -17.47 -8.38 4.48
N ASP A 54 -18.72 -8.03 4.23
CA ASP A 54 -19.86 -8.19 5.12
C ASP A 54 -21.01 -8.76 4.29
N ASP A 55 -21.67 -9.81 4.79
CA ASP A 55 -22.76 -10.49 4.10
C ASP A 55 -24.15 -9.88 4.38
N GLY A 56 -24.21 -8.83 5.20
CA GLY A 56 -25.44 -8.17 5.63
C GLY A 56 -26.27 -8.97 6.64
N LYS A 57 -25.77 -10.12 7.10
CA LYS A 57 -26.42 -11.04 8.05
C LYS A 57 -25.59 -11.26 9.32
N GLY A 58 -24.53 -10.46 9.49
CA GLY A 58 -23.66 -10.47 10.66
C GLY A 58 -22.38 -11.29 10.48
N ALA A 59 -22.16 -11.94 9.33
CA ALA A 59 -20.89 -12.59 9.02
C ALA A 59 -19.97 -11.62 8.28
N THR A 60 -18.69 -11.61 8.67
CA THR A 60 -17.68 -10.77 8.02
C THR A 60 -16.39 -11.55 7.81
N CYS A 61 -15.65 -11.24 6.75
CA CYS A 61 -14.33 -11.80 6.50
C CYS A 61 -13.36 -10.71 6.00
N ASN A 62 -12.07 -10.96 6.16
CA ASN A 62 -11.02 -10.06 5.70
C ASN A 62 -10.22 -10.71 4.56
N ALA A 63 -9.77 -9.89 3.62
CA ALA A 63 -8.86 -10.28 2.56
C ALA A 63 -7.78 -9.20 2.40
N THR A 64 -6.57 -9.62 2.04
CA THR A 64 -5.45 -8.69 1.77
C THR A 64 -5.02 -8.82 0.32
N VAL A 65 -4.79 -7.68 -0.33
CA VAL A 65 -4.28 -7.57 -1.70
C VAL A 65 -2.98 -6.79 -1.68
N ASN A 66 -1.94 -7.34 -2.33
CA ASN A 66 -0.65 -6.68 -2.44
C ASN A 66 -0.55 -5.94 -3.79
N VAL A 67 -0.04 -4.71 -3.75
CA VAL A 67 0.16 -3.85 -4.93
C VAL A 67 1.61 -3.40 -4.96
N GLY A 68 2.33 -3.76 -6.02
CA GLY A 68 3.73 -3.41 -6.20
C GLY A 68 3.94 -2.18 -7.08
N VAL A 69 4.89 -1.33 -6.71
CA VAL A 69 5.43 -0.22 -7.50
C VAL A 69 6.91 -0.54 -7.80
N PRO A 70 7.22 -1.10 -8.98
CA PRO A 70 8.58 -1.38 -9.41
C PRO A 70 9.51 -0.16 -9.33
N HIS A 71 10.76 -0.38 -8.93
CA HIS A 71 11.80 0.65 -8.96
C HIS A 71 12.11 1.10 -10.41
N ASP A 72 12.35 0.13 -11.31
CA ASP A 72 12.59 0.40 -12.74
C ASP A 72 11.44 -0.10 -13.61
N GLN A 73 11.29 0.52 -14.78
CA GLN A 73 10.28 0.12 -15.78
C GLN A 73 10.78 -1.03 -16.68
N GLY A 74 11.98 -1.57 -16.41
CA GLY A 74 12.58 -2.66 -17.16
C GLY A 74 11.96 -4.03 -16.85
N LYS A 75 12.21 -5.01 -17.73
CA LYS A 75 11.81 -6.40 -17.48
C LYS A 75 12.62 -6.96 -16.30
N GLY A 76 11.93 -7.31 -15.20
CA GLY A 76 12.54 -7.99 -14.05
C GLY A 76 12.57 -7.18 -12.76
N SER A 77 12.18 -5.90 -12.78
CA SER A 77 12.02 -5.11 -11.55
C SER A 77 10.72 -5.50 -10.86
N VAL A 78 10.77 -6.58 -10.09
CA VAL A 78 9.69 -7.00 -9.21
C VAL A 78 9.95 -6.38 -7.84
N PRO A 79 9.05 -5.53 -7.32
CA PRO A 79 9.20 -4.97 -5.98
C PRO A 79 9.18 -6.10 -4.94
N ILE A 80 10.01 -5.96 -3.90
CA ILE A 80 10.23 -6.99 -2.89
C ILE A 80 9.57 -6.51 -1.60
N ASP A 81 8.63 -7.30 -1.09
CA ASP A 81 7.97 -7.02 0.19
C ASP A 81 8.95 -7.28 1.35
N ASP A 82 9.61 -6.23 1.82
CA ASP A 82 10.52 -6.26 2.98
C ASP A 82 9.79 -6.17 4.33
N GLY A 83 8.45 -6.22 4.31
CA GLY A 83 7.59 -6.27 5.47
C GLY A 83 6.76 -5.01 5.65
N GLN A 84 5.45 -5.21 5.79
CA GLN A 84 4.38 -4.20 5.86
C GLN A 84 4.37 -3.37 7.16
N ASN A 85 5.44 -2.60 7.39
CA ASN A 85 5.75 -1.97 8.67
C ASN A 85 5.18 -0.55 8.83
N TYR A 86 4.77 0.09 7.73
CA TYR A 86 4.36 1.50 7.75
C TYR A 86 2.89 1.66 7.39
N ASP A 87 2.17 2.51 8.14
CA ASP A 87 0.79 2.90 7.82
C ASP A 87 0.81 3.94 6.70
N SER A 88 0.34 3.54 5.52
CA SER A 88 0.33 4.42 4.34
C SER A 88 -0.67 5.56 4.44
N THR A 89 -1.59 5.54 5.41
CA THR A 89 -2.65 6.56 5.56
C THR A 89 -2.26 7.70 6.51
N GLN A 90 -1.09 7.59 7.14
CA GLN A 90 -0.55 8.58 8.06
C GLN A 90 0.64 9.33 7.44
N ARG A 91 1.03 10.45 8.07
CA ARG A 91 2.22 11.23 7.69
C ARG A 91 3.48 10.71 8.37
#